data_AF-A0A9W8JPT6-F1
#
_entry.id   AF-A0A9W8JPT6-F1
#
_cell.length_a   1.000
_cell.length_b   1.000
_cell.length_c   1.000
_cell.angle_alpha   90.00
_cell.angle_beta   90.00
_cell.angle_gamma   90.00
#
_symmetry.space_group_name_H-M   'P 1'
#
loop_
_entity.id
_entity.type
_entity.pdbx_description
1 polymer ?
#
loop_
_entity_poly.entity_id
_entity_poly.type
_entity_poly.pdbx_seq_one_letter_code
_entity_poly.pdbx_strand_id
1 'polypeptide(L)'
;MICITDGEPNDDDAHELTKMLIEAGNKIKAGPHHPNSLGVQFVQIGGDVKAAEALGKLVQADTGNIVDTVPYAGPGTISPDKLERILLGGLHPNIRALRVP
;
A
#
# COMPACT_ATOMS: atom_id res chain seq x y z
N MET A 1 -4.99 2.81 6.08
CA MET A 1 -6.02 2.67 5.04
C MET A 1 -5.80 1.36 4.31
N ILE A 2 -6.87 0.66 3.94
CA ILE A 2 -6.77 -0.60 3.22
C ILE A 2 -7.67 -0.53 1.99
N CYS A 3 -7.09 -0.80 0.82
CA CYS A 3 -7.76 -0.83 -0.47
C CYS A 3 -7.78 -2.27 -0.97
N ILE A 4 -8.96 -2.80 -1.27
CA ILE A 4 -9.13 -4.13 -1.85
C ILE A 4 -9.59 -3.92 -3.31
N THR A 5 -8.82 -4.40 -4.28
CA THR A 5 -9.03 -4.08 -5.71
C THR A 5 -8.68 -5.24 -6.64
N ASP A 6 -9.39 -5.36 -7.75
CA ASP A 6 -9.05 -6.20 -8.90
C ASP A 6 -8.62 -5.40 -10.13
N GLY A 7 -8.58 -4.07 -10.05
CA GLY A 7 -8.34 -3.19 -11.19
C GLY A 7 -7.09 -2.30 -11.06
N GLU A 8 -6.65 -1.78 -12.20
CA GLU A 8 -5.64 -0.72 -12.28
C GLU A 8 -6.25 0.66 -12.01
N PRO A 9 -5.49 1.61 -11.41
CA PRO A 9 -5.93 2.99 -11.30
C PRO A 9 -6.12 3.60 -12.69
N ASN A 10 -7.17 4.40 -12.86
CA ASN A 10 -7.54 5.05 -14.11
C ASN A 10 -7.69 6.57 -13.96
N ASP A 11 -7.05 7.14 -12.94
CA ASP A 11 -7.00 8.57 -12.67
C ASP A 11 -6.34 9.34 -13.83
N ASP A 12 -6.69 10.62 -13.97
CA ASP A 12 -5.99 11.51 -14.90
C ASP A 12 -4.58 11.87 -14.38
N ASP A 13 -3.75 12.46 -15.25
CA ASP A 13 -2.36 12.80 -14.92
C ASP A 13 -2.22 13.75 -13.71
N ALA A 14 -3.27 14.55 -13.44
CA ALA A 14 -3.31 15.51 -12.35
C ALA A 14 -3.58 14.82 -11.00
N HIS A 15 -4.30 13.71 -10.99
CA HIS A 15 -4.68 12.96 -9.80
C HIS A 15 -4.04 11.56 -9.76
N GLU A 16 -3.00 11.33 -10.56
CA GLU A 16 -2.30 10.05 -10.64
C GLU A 16 -1.94 9.53 -9.24
N LEU A 17 -2.45 8.34 -8.91
CA LEU A 17 -2.31 7.70 -7.61
C LEU A 17 -0.87 7.70 -7.08
N THR A 18 0.10 7.37 -7.93
CA THR A 18 1.52 7.32 -7.56
C THR A 18 2.02 8.68 -7.09
N LYS A 19 1.72 9.76 -7.84
CA LYS A 19 2.14 11.12 -7.51
C LYS A 19 1.53 11.57 -6.18
N MET A 20 0.24 11.27 -5.98
CA MET A 20 -0.45 11.60 -4.74
C MET A 20 0.19 10.91 -3.53
N LEU A 21 0.49 9.61 -3.62
CA LEU A 21 1.13 8.85 -2.55
C LEU A 21 2.55 9.37 -2.23
N ILE A 22 3.33 9.72 -3.27
CA ILE A 22 4.65 10.35 -3.09
C ILE A 22 4.52 11.70 -2.37
N GLU A 23 3.58 12.54 -2.79
CA GLU A 23 3.33 13.84 -2.16
C GLU A 23 2.91 13.69 -0.70
N ALA A 24 2.03 12.72 -0.40
CA ALA A 24 1.61 12.41 0.96
C ALA A 24 2.79 11.96 1.84
N GLY A 25 3.64 11.05 1.33
CA GLY A 25 4.84 10.60 2.03
C GLY A 25 5.82 11.75 2.31
N ASN A 26 6.03 12.63 1.33
CA ASN A 26 6.86 13.81 1.48
C ASN A 26 6.31 14.80 2.53
N LYS A 27 4.99 15.02 2.54
CA LYS A 27 4.33 15.88 3.54
C LYS A 27 4.48 15.32 4.96
N ILE A 28 4.35 14.01 5.14
CA ILE A 28 4.55 13.36 6.44
C ILE A 28 5.99 13.53 6.90
N LYS A 29 6.96 13.29 6.01
CA LYS A 29 8.39 13.41 6.30
C LYS A 29 8.83 14.84 6.63
N ALA A 30 8.22 15.84 5.99
CA ALA A 30 8.53 17.25 6.22
C ALA A 30 7.77 17.87 7.40
N GLY A 31 6.65 17.26 7.80
CA GLY A 31 5.79 17.74 8.87
C GLY A 31 6.24 17.29 10.26
N PRO A 32 5.52 17.72 11.33
CA PRO A 32 5.77 17.30 12.70
C PRO A 32 5.23 15.89 13.01
N HIS A 33 4.80 15.14 11.99
CA HIS A 33 4.16 13.85 12.16
C HIS A 33 5.20 12.74 12.23
N HIS A 34 4.90 11.72 13.03
CA HIS A 34 5.73 10.52 13.04
C HIS A 34 5.69 9.86 11.65
N PRO A 35 6.81 9.34 11.09
CA PRO A 35 6.83 8.74 9.75
C PRO A 35 5.78 7.63 9.52
N ASN A 36 5.37 7.01 10.61
CA ASN A 36 4.37 5.95 10.66
C ASN A 36 2.93 6.46 10.92
N SER A 37 2.66 7.74 10.73
CA SER A 37 1.32 8.29 10.93
C SER A 37 0.32 7.84 9.86
N LEU A 38 0.81 7.33 8.72
CA LEU A 38 0.01 6.85 7.62
C LEU A 38 0.60 5.58 7.02
N GLY A 39 -0.28 4.59 6.83
CA GLY A 39 -0.01 3.41 6.01
C GLY A 39 -1.19 3.15 5.08
N VAL A 40 -0.90 2.77 3.85
CA VAL A 40 -1.85 2.41 2.80
C VAL A 40 -1.49 1.02 2.30
N GLN A 41 -2.40 0.07 2.49
CA GLN A 41 -2.20 -1.30 2.03
C GLN A 41 -3.15 -1.62 0.88
N PHE A 42 -2.61 -2.08 -0.23
CA PHE A 42 -3.40 -2.57 -1.37
C PHE A 42 -3.44 -4.09 -1.36
N VAL A 43 -4.63 -4.65 -1.44
CA VAL A 43 -4.86 -6.10 -1.46
C VAL A 43 -5.50 -6.44 -2.79
N GLN A 44 -4.77 -7.18 -3.63
CA GLN A 44 -5.29 -7.60 -4.92
C GLN A 44 -6.26 -8.77 -4.74
N ILE A 45 -7.43 -8.65 -5.35
CA ILE A 45 -8.38 -9.73 -5.57
C ILE A 45 -8.51 -9.96 -7.07
N GLY A 46 -8.90 -11.16 -7.48
CA GLY A 46 -9.00 -11.49 -8.90
C GLY A 46 -7.63 -11.57 -9.61
N GLY A 47 -7.66 -12.12 -10.82
CA GLY A 47 -6.45 -12.45 -11.58
C GLY A 47 -6.05 -11.45 -12.66
N ASP A 48 -6.48 -10.18 -12.56
CA ASP A 48 -6.13 -9.18 -13.57
C ASP A 48 -4.63 -8.88 -13.54
N VAL A 49 -3.98 -9.12 -14.68
CA VAL A 49 -2.55 -8.87 -14.88
C VAL A 49 -2.23 -7.39 -14.79
N LYS A 50 -3.13 -6.52 -15.27
CA LYS A 50 -2.94 -5.06 -15.22
C LYS A 50 -2.93 -4.53 -13.81
N ALA A 51 -3.83 -5.03 -12.96
CA ALA A 51 -3.84 -4.71 -11.55
C ALA A 51 -2.53 -5.16 -10.87
N ALA A 52 -2.05 -6.37 -11.17
CA ALA A 52 -0.78 -6.87 -10.63
C ALA A 52 0.42 -5.99 -11.05
N GLU A 53 0.47 -5.58 -12.32
CA GLU A 53 1.51 -4.67 -12.82
C GLU A 53 1.44 -3.28 -12.18
N ALA A 54 0.23 -2.71 -12.06
CA ALA A 54 0.03 -1.41 -11.45
C ALA A 54 0.43 -1.39 -9.96
N LEU A 55 0.03 -2.42 -9.20
CA LEU A 55 0.44 -2.57 -7.80
C LEU A 55 1.95 -2.79 -7.67
N GLY A 56 2.55 -3.56 -8.59
CA GLY A 56 4.00 -3.73 -8.64
C GLY A 56 4.77 -2.42 -8.85
N LYS A 57 4.24 -1.50 -9.68
CA LYS A 57 4.81 -0.15 -9.87
C LYS A 57 4.72 0.69 -8.61
N LEU A 58 3.62 0.58 -7.84
CA LEU A 58 3.47 1.32 -6.57
C LEU A 58 4.50 0.92 -5.51
N VAL A 59 4.88 -0.37 -5.44
CA VAL A 59 5.95 -0.84 -4.53
C VAL A 59 7.31 -0.26 -4.90
N GLN A 60 7.56 -0.01 -6.18
CA GLN A 60 8.82 0.54 -6.67
C GLN A 60 8.92 2.07 -6.51
N ALA A 61 7.79 2.74 -6.28
CA ALA A 61 7.75 4.19 -6.11
C ALA A 61 8.25 4.60 -4.71
N ASP A 62 8.98 5.73 -4.64
CA ASP A 62 9.45 6.29 -3.37
C ASP A 62 8.32 7.02 -2.62
N THR A 63 7.40 6.23 -2.07
CA THR A 63 6.23 6.72 -1.32
C THR A 63 6.55 7.02 0.14
N GLY A 64 7.83 7.02 0.54
CA GLY A 64 8.23 7.21 1.94
C GLY A 64 7.85 6.05 2.86
N ASN A 65 7.80 4.82 2.33
CA ASN A 65 7.41 3.60 3.03
C ASN A 65 5.97 3.56 3.56
N ILE A 66 5.08 4.42 3.05
CA ILE A 66 3.68 4.43 3.46
C ILE A 66 2.83 3.39 2.72
N VAL A 67 3.33 2.81 1.61
CA VAL A 67 2.59 1.87 0.77
C VAL A 67 3.08 0.44 0.96
N ASP A 68 2.14 -0.48 1.12
CA ASP A 68 2.34 -1.93 1.08
C ASP A 68 1.36 -2.57 0.09
N THR A 69 1.73 -3.69 -0.53
CA THR A 69 0.86 -4.41 -1.46
C THR A 69 0.86 -5.90 -1.19
N VAL A 70 -0.31 -6.53 -1.35
CA VAL A 70 -0.50 -7.95 -1.16
C VAL A 70 -1.07 -8.53 -2.46
N PRO A 71 -0.28 -9.34 -3.20
CA PRO A 71 -0.70 -9.86 -4.49
C PRO A 71 -1.77 -10.95 -4.34
N TYR A 72 -2.55 -11.14 -5.40
CA TYR A 72 -3.52 -12.21 -5.47
C TYR A 72 -2.81 -13.57 -5.60
N ALA A 73 -3.25 -14.55 -4.82
CA ALA A 73 -2.63 -15.89 -4.81
C ALA A 73 -3.54 -17.00 -5.35
N GLY A 74 -4.71 -16.65 -5.92
CA GLY A 74 -5.66 -17.60 -6.49
C GLY A 74 -7.00 -17.72 -5.75
N PRO A 75 -7.97 -18.48 -6.28
CA PRO A 75 -9.29 -18.63 -5.68
C PRO A 75 -9.21 -19.23 -4.27
N GLY A 76 -10.04 -18.74 -3.34
CA GLY A 76 -10.03 -19.18 -1.94
C GLY A 76 -8.79 -18.79 -1.14
N THR A 77 -7.84 -18.06 -1.75
CA THR A 77 -6.61 -17.66 -1.04
C THR A 77 -6.77 -16.43 -0.17
N ILE A 78 -7.85 -15.67 -0.30
CA ILE A 78 -8.26 -14.70 0.71
C ILE A 78 -9.18 -15.43 1.69
N SER A 79 -8.56 -15.94 2.75
CA SER A 79 -9.25 -16.46 3.93
C SER A 79 -9.34 -15.37 5.00
N PRO A 80 -10.24 -15.50 6.00
CA PRO A 80 -10.28 -14.63 7.16
C PRO A 80 -8.92 -14.48 7.84
N ASP A 81 -8.17 -15.59 8.03
CA ASP A 81 -6.83 -15.56 8.65
C ASP A 81 -5.81 -14.78 7.82
N LYS A 82 -5.88 -14.89 6.49
CA LYS A 82 -5.00 -14.14 5.61
C LYS A 82 -5.37 -12.67 5.63
N LEU A 83 -6.66 -12.34 5.61
CA LEU A 83 -7.12 -10.97 5.75
C LEU A 83 -6.69 -10.39 7.11
N GLU A 84 -6.84 -11.12 8.21
CA GLU A 84 -6.36 -10.72 9.53
C GLU A 84 -4.85 -10.43 9.52
N ARG A 85 -4.04 -11.31 8.93
CA ARG A 85 -2.60 -11.08 8.78
C ARG A 85 -2.28 -9.87 7.93
N ILE A 86 -3.05 -9.62 6.88
CA ILE A 86 -2.94 -8.43 6.03
C ILE A 86 -3.24 -7.19 6.87
N LEU A 87 -4.38 -7.16 7.58
CA LEU A 87 -4.79 -6.08 8.48
C LEU A 87 -3.73 -5.79 9.56
N LEU A 88 -3.21 -6.82 10.22
CA LEU A 88 -2.15 -6.73 11.24
C LEU A 88 -0.81 -6.30 10.63
N GLY A 89 -0.53 -6.77 9.41
CA GLY A 89 0.65 -6.40 8.61
C GLY A 89 0.62 -4.96 8.13
N GLY A 90 -0.56 -4.37 7.92
CA GLY A 90 -0.71 -2.93 7.63
C GLY A 90 -0.58 -2.04 8.88
N LEU A 91 -0.79 -2.60 10.08
CA LEU A 91 -0.64 -1.90 11.37
C LEU A 91 0.79 -1.96 11.92
N HIS A 92 1.53 -3.04 11.67
CA HIS A 92 2.87 -3.28 12.22
C HIS A 92 4.06 -2.46 11.66
N PRO A 93 4.05 -1.89 10.44
CA PRO A 93 5.10 -0.97 9.96
C PRO A 93 5.25 0.20 10.93
N ASN A 94 4.18 0.51 11.68
CA ASN A 94 4.18 1.56 12.68
C ASN A 94 5.09 1.30 13.90
N ILE A 95 5.42 0.03 14.19
CA ILE A 95 6.28 -0.35 15.33
C ILE A 95 7.74 -0.57 14.90
N ARG A 96 8.01 -0.94 13.64
CA ARG A 96 9.38 -1.29 13.20
C ARG A 96 10.34 -0.11 13.05
N ALA A 97 9.83 1.13 13.01
CA ALA A 97 10.69 2.33 12.99
C ALA A 97 11.36 2.64 14.35
N LEU A 98 11.01 1.92 15.43
CA LEU A 98 11.62 2.10 16.76
C LEU A 98 12.96 1.37 16.94
N ARG A 99 13.51 0.73 15.91
CA ARG A 99 14.87 0.16 15.99
C ARG A 99 15.89 1.13 15.41
N VAL A 100 16.15 2.20 16.15
CA VAL A 100 17.42 2.91 16.05
C VAL A 100 18.47 2.05 16.78
N PRO A 101 19.63 1.73 16.19
CA PRO A 101 20.73 1.10 16.92
C PRO A 101 21.28 1.99 18.04
#